data_AF-A0A8H9BXD0-F1
#
_entry.id   AF-A0A8H9BXD0-F1
#
_cell.length_a   1.000
_cell.length_b   1.000
_cell.length_c   1.000
_cell.angle_alpha   90.00
_cell.angle_beta   90.00
_cell.angle_gamma   90.00
#
_symmetry.space_group_name_H-M   'P 1'
#
loop_
_entity.id
_entity.type
_entity.pdbx_description
1 polymer ?
#
loop_
_entity_poly.entity_id
_entity_poly.type
_entity_poly.pdbx_seq_one_letter_code
_entity_poly.pdbx_strand_id
1 'polypeptide(L)'
;MARLTKEVQEVVCDICGNKADGEFYEITYLNGEIYAEMYCPVDLCKHHMKLFVSQFSHYAYERYDSNSDTEELIRKMKNYDETHRYDYWK
;
A
#
# COMPACT_ATOMS: atom_id res chain seq x y z
N MET A 1 16.85 38.14 -1.49
CA MET A 1 15.71 37.32 -2.00
C MET A 1 15.82 35.94 -1.36
N ALA A 2 14.88 35.58 -0.48
CA ALA A 2 14.85 34.26 0.14
C ALA A 2 14.39 33.23 -0.91
N ARG A 3 15.21 32.23 -1.21
CA ARG A 3 14.81 31.07 -2.02
C ARG A 3 13.86 30.24 -1.17
N LEU A 4 12.61 30.10 -1.60
CA LEU A 4 11.69 29.07 -1.10
C LEU A 4 12.31 27.70 -1.41
N THR A 5 12.99 27.11 -0.44
CA THR A 5 13.38 25.70 -0.48
C THR A 5 12.11 24.88 -0.31
N LYS A 6 11.64 24.21 -1.38
CA LYS A 6 10.57 23.21 -1.27
C LYS A 6 11.08 22.10 -0.36
N GLU A 7 10.48 21.95 0.81
CA GLU A 7 10.64 20.75 1.62
C GLU A 7 9.96 19.61 0.87
N VAL A 8 10.74 18.62 0.44
CA VAL A 8 10.22 17.38 -0.14
C VAL A 8 10.06 16.40 1.01
N GLN A 9 8.82 16.11 1.41
CA GLN A 9 8.55 15.03 2.34
C GLN A 9 8.62 13.72 1.55
N GLU A 10 9.64 12.90 1.85
CA GLU A 10 9.74 11.56 1.29
C GLU A 10 8.96 10.59 2.19
N VAL A 11 7.99 9.89 1.59
CA VAL A 11 7.23 8.84 2.26
C VAL A 11 8.00 7.52 2.16
N VAL A 12 8.07 6.79 3.27
CA VAL A 12 8.80 5.53 3.39
C VAL A 12 7.84 4.36 3.54
N CYS A 13 8.30 3.17 3.13
CA CYS A 13 7.52 1.95 3.19
C CYS A 13 7.40 1.46 4.63
N ASP A 14 6.18 1.20 5.09
CA ASP A 14 5.87 0.76 6.45
C ASP A 14 6.47 -0.61 6.82
N ILE A 15 6.84 -1.40 5.81
CA ILE A 15 7.39 -2.74 5.97
C ILE A 15 8.92 -2.72 6.09
N CYS A 16 9.62 -2.06 5.16
CA CYS A 16 11.08 -2.12 5.04
C CYS A 16 11.83 -0.79 5.17
N GLY A 17 11.12 0.35 5.28
CA GLY A 17 11.73 1.68 5.41
C GLY A 17 12.35 2.25 4.13
N ASN A 18 12.36 1.50 3.01
CA ASN A 18 12.75 2.04 1.70
C ASN A 18 11.69 3.04 1.18
N LYS A 19 11.98 3.77 0.11
CA LYS A 19 11.01 4.68 -0.54
C LYS A 19 9.68 3.97 -0.84
N ALA A 20 8.56 4.57 -0.44
CA ALA A 20 7.21 4.12 -0.79
C ALA A 20 6.86 4.59 -2.20
N ASP A 21 7.24 3.78 -3.21
CA ASP A 21 6.99 4.06 -4.62
C ASP A 21 5.98 3.09 -5.27
N GLY A 22 5.26 2.31 -4.46
CA GLY A 22 4.20 1.42 -4.88
C GLY A 22 2.83 2.10 -4.82
N GLU A 23 1.98 1.81 -5.80
CA GLU A 23 0.62 2.32 -5.87
C GLU A 23 -0.36 1.17 -6.12
N PHE A 24 -1.53 1.25 -5.50
CA PHE A 24 -2.65 0.34 -5.74
C PHE A 24 -3.94 1.14 -5.78
N TYR A 25 -4.71 0.92 -6.83
CA TYR A 25 -5.99 1.55 -7.06
C TYR A 25 -6.87 0.63 -7.90
N GLU A 26 -8.03 0.29 -7.36
CA GLU A 26 -9.00 -0.57 -8.03
C GLU A 26 -10.37 0.11 -8.06
N ILE A 27 -10.92 0.31 -9.26
CA ILE A 27 -12.26 0.88 -9.46
C ILE A 27 -13.21 -0.23 -9.90
N THR A 28 -14.29 -0.39 -9.15
CA THR A 28 -15.42 -1.23 -9.57
C THR A 28 -16.52 -0.36 -10.14
N TYR A 29 -17.01 -0.71 -11.33
CA TYR A 29 -18.14 -0.05 -11.98
C TYR A 29 -19.40 -0.91 -11.91
N LEU A 30 -20.54 -0.30 -11.62
CA LEU A 30 -21.86 -0.92 -11.71
C LEU A 30 -22.76 -0.05 -12.58
N ASN A 31 -23.30 -0.62 -13.66
CA ASN A 31 -24.16 0.08 -14.62
C ASN A 31 -23.58 1.38 -15.22
N GLY A 32 -22.25 1.44 -15.37
CA GLY A 32 -21.55 2.61 -15.92
C GLY A 32 -21.24 3.70 -14.89
N GLU A 33 -21.65 3.51 -13.63
CA GLU A 33 -21.30 4.40 -12.51
C GLU A 33 -20.21 3.75 -11.64
N ILE A 34 -19.44 4.58 -10.93
CA ILE A 34 -18.44 4.12 -9.97
C ILE A 34 -19.18 3.55 -8.77
N TYR A 35 -19.00 2.26 -8.53
CA TYR A 35 -19.59 1.54 -7.40
C TYR A 35 -18.66 1.51 -6.19
N ALA A 36 -17.36 1.33 -6.40
CA ALA A 36 -16.36 1.33 -5.34
C ALA A 36 -15.00 1.78 -5.87
N GLU A 37 -14.25 2.50 -5.03
CA GLU A 37 -12.85 2.88 -5.29
C GLU A 37 -11.98 2.40 -4.12
N MET A 38 -11.17 1.36 -4.36
CA MET A 38 -10.37 0.70 -3.34
C MET A 38 -8.90 1.16 -3.40
N TYR A 39 -8.31 1.39 -2.24
CA TYR A 39 -6.95 1.88 -2.06
C TYR A 39 -6.17 1.00 -1.07
N CYS A 40 -4.83 1.03 -1.15
CA CYS A 40 -3.98 0.40 -0.15
C CYS A 40 -3.89 1.34 1.07
N PRO A 41 -4.20 0.86 2.30
CA PRO A 41 -4.25 1.72 3.48
C PRO A 41 -2.89 2.04 4.11
N VAL A 42 -1.80 1.51 3.54
CA VAL A 42 -0.43 1.63 4.06
C VAL A 42 0.53 2.01 2.95
N ASP A 43 1.64 2.65 3.32
CA ASP A 43 2.65 3.12 2.39
C ASP A 43 3.62 1.97 2.05
N LEU A 44 3.66 1.56 0.78
CA LEU A 44 4.43 0.41 0.34
C LEU A 44 5.39 0.77 -0.79
N CYS A 45 6.58 0.17 -0.79
CA CYS A 45 7.42 0.13 -1.98
C CYS A 45 6.84 -0.85 -3.01
N LYS A 46 7.26 -0.76 -4.27
CA LYS A 46 6.77 -1.66 -5.35
C LYS A 46 6.85 -3.15 -5.02
N HIS A 47 7.85 -3.59 -4.26
CA HIS A 47 7.97 -4.99 -3.86
C HIS A 47 6.83 -5.41 -2.93
N HIS A 48 6.66 -4.69 -1.80
CA HIS A 48 5.59 -4.99 -0.85
C HIS A 48 4.21 -4.68 -1.42
N MET A 49 4.10 -3.77 -2.40
CA MET A 49 2.85 -3.54 -3.11
C MET A 49 2.41 -4.77 -3.93
N LYS A 50 3.35 -5.46 -4.59
CA LYS A 50 3.04 -6.72 -5.28
C LYS A 50 2.58 -7.79 -4.30
N LEU A 51 3.22 -7.87 -3.13
CA LEU A 51 2.80 -8.76 -2.05
C LEU A 51 1.38 -8.42 -1.57
N PHE A 52 1.10 -7.14 -1.36
CA PHE A 52 -0.22 -6.65 -0.98
C PHE A 52 -1.29 -7.09 -1.99
N VAL A 53 -1.08 -6.82 -3.29
CA VAL A 53 -2.03 -7.20 -4.34
C VAL A 53 -2.25 -8.72 -4.40
N SER A 54 -1.20 -9.50 -4.19
CA SER A 54 -1.26 -10.97 -4.28
C SER A 54 -1.98 -11.62 -3.08
N GLN A 55 -1.75 -11.12 -1.86
CA GLN A 55 -2.11 -11.83 -0.63
C GLN A 55 -3.00 -11.03 0.33
N PHE A 56 -3.02 -9.70 0.21
CA PHE A 56 -3.64 -8.80 1.18
C PHE A 56 -4.61 -7.78 0.55
N SER A 57 -5.01 -7.94 -0.71
CA SER A 57 -5.92 -7.00 -1.39
C SER A 57 -7.29 -6.87 -0.70
N HIS A 58 -7.71 -7.85 0.08
CA HIS A 58 -8.91 -7.78 0.93
C HIS A 58 -8.81 -6.77 2.08
N TYR A 59 -7.61 -6.29 2.40
CA TYR A 59 -7.39 -5.15 3.31
C TYR A 59 -7.46 -3.80 2.59
N ALA A 60 -7.66 -3.78 1.27
CA ALA A 60 -7.90 -2.53 0.58
C ALA A 60 -9.15 -1.87 1.17
N TYR A 61 -9.09 -0.55 1.31
CA TYR A 61 -10.15 0.22 1.92
C TYR A 61 -10.80 1.10 0.86
N GLU A 62 -12.10 1.31 0.99
CA GLU A 62 -12.81 2.23 0.12
C GLU A 62 -12.44 3.66 0.45
N ARG A 63 -12.25 4.51 -0.57
CA ARG A 63 -11.77 5.91 -0.43
C ARG A 63 -12.47 6.75 0.64
N TYR A 64 -13.74 6.45 0.90
CA TYR A 64 -14.61 7.20 1.81
C TYR A 64 -14.88 6.48 3.13
N ASP A 65 -14.31 5.29 3.33
CA ASP A 65 -14.42 4.57 4.59
C ASP A 65 -13.26 4.92 5.54
N SER A 66 -13.55 4.97 6.83
CA SER A 66 -12.67 5.52 7.87
C SER A 66 -12.01 4.44 8.73
N ASN A 67 -12.16 3.17 8.36
CA ASN A 67 -11.76 2.06 9.21
C ASN A 67 -10.86 1.07 8.47
N SER A 68 -9.55 1.30 8.54
CA SER A 68 -8.58 0.26 8.17
C SER A 68 -7.71 -0.05 9.38
N ASP A 69 -7.72 -1.33 9.81
CA ASP A 69 -6.81 -1.87 10.82
C ASP A 69 -5.39 -1.97 10.24
N THR A 70 -4.77 -0.82 9.98
CA THR A 70 -3.48 -0.68 9.30
C THR A 70 -2.35 -1.34 10.10
N GLU A 71 -2.38 -1.25 11.44
CA GLU A 71 -1.38 -1.88 12.30
C GLU A 71 -1.37 -3.41 12.17
N GLU A 72 -2.55 -4.03 12.08
CA GLU A 72 -2.66 -5.48 11.90
C GLU A 72 -2.14 -5.90 10.53
N LEU A 73 -2.48 -5.15 9.47
CA LEU A 73 -1.98 -5.37 8.12
C LEU A 73 -0.45 -5.30 8.09
N ILE A 74 0.14 -4.23 8.63
CA ILE A 74 1.60 -4.06 8.67
C ILE A 74 2.27 -5.24 9.37
N ARG A 75 1.72 -5.69 10.51
CA ARG A 75 2.25 -6.84 11.25
C ARG A 75 2.18 -8.13 10.42
N LYS A 76 1.05 -8.40 9.76
CA LYS A 76 0.86 -9.59 8.92
C LYS A 76 1.79 -9.58 7.70
N MET A 77 1.93 -8.43 7.04
CA MET A 77 2.82 -8.28 5.89
C MET A 77 4.28 -8.46 6.26
N LYS A 78 4.74 -7.90 7.39
CA LYS A 78 6.11 -8.13 7.90
C LYS A 78 6.39 -9.60 8.15
N ASN A 79 5.47 -10.29 8.82
CA ASN A 79 5.61 -11.73 9.09
C ASN A 79 5.64 -12.56 7.79
N TYR A 80 4.79 -12.21 6.81
CA TYR A 80 4.76 -12.91 5.53
C TYR A 80 6.04 -12.68 4.73
N ASP A 81 6.53 -11.44 4.66
CA ASP A 81 7.80 -11.10 4.00
C ASP A 81 8.97 -11.89 4.58
N GLU A 82 9.06 -11.99 5.92
CA GLU A 82 10.12 -12.75 6.60
C GLU A 82 10.06 -14.25 6.34
N THR A 83 8.84 -14.83 6.35
CA THR A 83 8.63 -16.27 6.20
C THR A 83 8.75 -16.75 4.75
N HIS A 84 8.42 -15.90 3.77
CA HIS A 84 8.43 -16.24 2.34
C HIS A 84 9.54 -15.54 1.56
N ARG A 85 10.49 -14.90 2.26
CA ARG A 85 11.64 -14.18 1.67
C ARG A 85 12.46 -15.02 0.68
N TYR A 86 12.42 -16.35 0.83
CA TYR A 86 13.17 -17.32 0.01
C TYR A 86 12.39 -17.87 -1.18
N ASP A 87 11.07 -17.64 -1.28
CA ASP A 87 10.26 -18.12 -2.40
C ASP A 87 10.36 -17.23 -3.65
N TYR A 88 10.85 -15.99 -3.49
CA TYR A 88 11.04 -15.04 -4.59
C TYR A 88 12.25 -15.31 -5.51
N TRP A 89 13.04 -16.35 -5.22
CA TRP A 89 14.25 -16.72 -5.98
C TRP A 89 14.11 -18.02 -6.80
N LYS A 90 12.88 -18.51 -7.02
CA LYS A 90 12.58 -19.65 -7.89
C LYS A 90 11.89 -19.25 -9.18
#